data_AF-A0A0C4YF68-F1
#
_entry.id   AF-A0A0C4YF68-F1
#
_cell.length_a   1.000
_cell.length_b   1.000
_cell.length_c   1.000
_cell.angle_alpha   90.00
_cell.angle_beta   90.00
_cell.angle_gamma   90.00
#
_symmetry.space_group_name_H-M   'P 1'
#
loop_
_entity.id
_entity.type
_entity.pdbx_description
1 polymer ?
#
loop_
_entity_poly.entity_id
_entity_poly.type
_entity_poly.pdbx_seq_one_letter_code
_entity_poly.pdbx_strand_id
1 'polypeptide(L)'
;MELHLHMQPHHFARRAPDWRAAAIAGLIAGTLYVVLELLTARFVLYQGAWGTVKMVAALMLGRQALASADAFSWTIVLAAGIVHFGLSIVLATILATLIASFRFDSSIGMATLAGAVFGVLVYLVNFYVMGRYFNWFDEARGWESLFAHIMFGVIAADAYANLERREPDAPGMPGMPGG
;
A
#
# COMPACT_ATOMS: atom_id res chain seq x y z
N MET A 1 -46.22 21.19 22.61
CA MET A 1 -45.11 21.46 21.67
C MET A 1 -44.06 20.40 21.95
N GLU A 2 -44.22 19.23 21.33
CA GLU A 2 -43.39 18.06 21.60
C GLU A 2 -42.06 18.21 20.84
N LEU A 3 -40.97 18.25 21.59
CA LEU A 3 -39.63 18.33 21.05
C LEU A 3 -39.23 16.92 20.59
N HIS A 4 -39.48 16.61 19.31
CA HIS A 4 -38.98 15.40 18.66
C HIS A 4 -37.45 15.47 18.56
N LEU A 5 -36.78 15.08 19.64
CA LEU A 5 -35.35 14.77 19.64
C LEU A 5 -35.16 13.48 18.85
N HIS A 6 -35.03 13.61 17.53
CA HIS A 6 -34.42 12.60 16.70
C HIS A 6 -32.95 12.46 17.11
N MET A 7 -32.68 11.72 18.20
CA MET A 7 -31.38 11.10 18.39
C MET A 7 -31.23 10.08 17.26
N GLN A 8 -30.61 10.50 16.16
CA GLN A 8 -29.97 9.52 15.29
C GLN A 8 -28.91 8.83 16.13
N PRO A 9 -29.04 7.52 16.41
CA PRO A 9 -27.97 6.81 17.06
C PRO A 9 -26.76 6.96 16.14
N HIS A 10 -25.69 7.57 16.65
CA HIS A 10 -24.38 7.56 16.01
C HIS A 10 -23.89 6.12 16.00
N HIS A 11 -24.49 5.28 15.15
CA HIS A 11 -23.90 4.02 14.75
C HIS A 11 -22.59 4.42 14.09
N PHE A 12 -21.51 4.23 14.83
CA PHE A 12 -20.20 3.88 14.32
C PHE A 12 -20.35 2.61 13.46
N ALA A 13 -21.07 2.70 12.35
CA ALA A 13 -21.05 1.71 11.30
C ALA A 13 -19.66 1.87 10.70
N ARG A 14 -18.70 1.06 11.17
CA ARG A 14 -17.42 0.87 10.50
C ARG A 14 -17.76 0.56 9.04
N ARG A 15 -17.62 1.55 8.17
CA ARG A 15 -17.86 1.36 6.74
C ARG A 15 -16.79 0.37 6.29
N ALA A 16 -17.20 -0.82 5.85
CA ALA A 16 -16.26 -1.78 5.32
C ALA A 16 -15.60 -1.17 4.08
N PRO A 17 -14.26 -1.23 3.95
CA PRO A 17 -13.58 -0.69 2.79
C PRO A 17 -13.97 -1.48 1.54
N ASP A 18 -13.92 -0.84 0.37
CA ASP A 18 -14.03 -1.56 -0.89
C ASP A 18 -12.76 -2.39 -1.10
N TRP A 19 -12.90 -3.71 -0.96
CA TRP A 19 -11.79 -4.66 -1.05
C TRP A 19 -11.16 -4.69 -2.44
N ARG A 20 -11.94 -4.48 -3.49
CA ARG A 20 -11.46 -4.49 -4.87
C ARG A 20 -10.68 -3.21 -5.15
N ALA A 21 -11.21 -2.04 -4.75
CA ALA A 21 -10.50 -0.78 -4.83
C ALA A 21 -9.17 -0.83 -4.06
N ALA A 22 -9.18 -1.41 -2.85
CA ALA A 22 -7.98 -1.54 -2.02
C ALA A 22 -6.92 -2.44 -2.67
N ALA A 23 -7.33 -3.58 -3.25
CA ALA A 23 -6.41 -4.47 -3.96
C ALA A 23 -5.79 -3.79 -5.19
N ILE A 24 -6.59 -3.08 -5.98
CA ILE A 24 -6.11 -2.34 -7.16
C ILE A 24 -5.16 -1.20 -6.73
N ALA A 25 -5.51 -0.46 -5.68
CA ALA A 25 -4.65 0.58 -5.12
C ALA A 25 -3.29 0.00 -4.66
N GLY A 26 -3.31 -1.16 -4.00
CA GLY A 26 -2.10 -1.89 -3.63
C GLY A 26 -1.26 -2.31 -4.83
N LEU A 27 -1.87 -2.78 -5.92
CA LEU A 27 -1.13 -3.13 -7.14
C LEU A 27 -0.48 -1.90 -7.79
N ILE A 28 -1.19 -0.77 -7.87
CA ILE A 28 -0.68 0.48 -8.43
C ILE A 28 0.49 0.99 -7.58
N ALA A 29 0.28 1.13 -6.27
CA ALA A 29 1.28 1.64 -5.35
C ALA A 29 2.52 0.74 -5.28
N GLY A 30 2.33 -0.58 -5.24
CA GLY A 30 3.43 -1.55 -5.25
C GLY A 30 4.24 -1.50 -6.54
N THR A 31 3.58 -1.35 -7.69
CA THR A 31 4.29 -1.21 -8.98
C THR A 31 5.18 0.02 -8.99
N LEU A 32 4.63 1.18 -8.58
CA LEU A 32 5.40 2.43 -8.53
C LEU A 32 6.52 2.38 -7.49
N TYR A 33 6.29 1.72 -6.36
CA TYR A 33 7.31 1.49 -5.35
C TYR A 33 8.47 0.64 -5.88
N VAL A 34 8.20 -0.50 -6.54
CA VAL A 34 9.25 -1.34 -7.15
C VAL A 34 10.06 -0.53 -8.17
N VAL A 35 9.38 0.22 -9.04
CA VAL A 35 10.07 1.06 -10.03
C VAL A 35 10.97 2.07 -9.33
N LEU A 36 10.46 2.75 -8.30
CA LEU A 36 11.24 3.72 -7.53
C LEU A 36 12.44 3.07 -6.84
N GLU A 37 12.30 1.90 -6.21
CA GLU A 37 13.42 1.20 -5.58
C GLU A 37 14.49 0.78 -6.58
N LEU A 38 14.10 0.20 -7.71
CA LEU A 38 15.06 -0.26 -8.72
C LEU A 38 15.81 0.92 -9.37
N LEU A 39 15.10 2.02 -9.63
CA LEU A 39 15.71 3.25 -10.15
C LEU A 39 16.63 3.89 -9.11
N THR A 40 16.23 3.93 -7.84
CA THR A 40 17.04 4.46 -6.74
C THR A 40 18.31 3.63 -6.58
N ALA A 41 18.19 2.30 -6.51
CA ALA A 41 19.34 1.41 -6.41
C ALA A 41 20.32 1.65 -7.55
N ARG A 42 19.83 1.72 -8.80
CA ARG A 42 20.68 1.87 -9.98
C ARG A 42 21.30 3.25 -10.14
N PHE A 43 20.53 4.31 -9.95
CA PHE A 43 20.92 5.66 -10.37
C PHE A 43 21.26 6.60 -9.22
N VAL A 44 20.79 6.33 -8.01
CA VAL A 44 21.08 7.16 -6.82
C VAL A 44 22.17 6.52 -5.98
N LEU A 45 22.02 5.22 -5.67
CA LEU A 45 22.97 4.49 -4.84
C LEU A 45 24.11 3.85 -5.64
N TYR A 46 23.99 3.82 -6.97
CA TYR A 46 24.93 3.15 -7.88
C TYR A 46 25.19 1.67 -7.52
N GLN A 47 24.17 1.01 -6.97
CA GLN A 47 24.17 -0.40 -6.61
C GLN A 47 23.49 -1.26 -7.68
N GLY A 48 23.74 -2.57 -7.62
CA GLY A 48 23.06 -3.52 -8.48
C GLY A 48 21.59 -3.68 -8.09
N ALA A 49 20.66 -3.22 -8.94
CA ALA A 49 19.22 -3.38 -8.73
C ALA A 49 18.79 -4.85 -8.53
N TRP A 50 19.57 -5.80 -9.07
CA TRP A 50 19.36 -7.23 -8.85
C TRP A 50 19.55 -7.66 -7.40
N GLY A 51 20.42 -6.99 -6.65
CA GLY A 51 20.58 -7.20 -5.21
C GLY A 51 19.28 -6.93 -4.46
N THR A 52 18.59 -5.83 -4.78
CA THR A 52 17.26 -5.50 -4.22
C THR A 52 16.24 -6.58 -4.52
N VAL A 53 16.20 -7.12 -5.75
CA VAL A 53 15.28 -8.20 -6.12
C VAL A 53 15.58 -9.47 -5.30
N LYS A 54 16.85 -9.85 -5.16
CA LYS A 54 17.27 -11.00 -4.33
C LYS A 54 16.91 -10.82 -2.86
N MET A 55 17.04 -9.60 -2.33
CA MET A 55 16.68 -9.28 -0.94
C MET A 55 15.21 -9.56 -0.64
N VAL A 56 14.31 -9.14 -1.54
CA VAL A 56 12.88 -9.41 -1.39
C VAL A 56 12.57 -10.89 -1.62
N ALA A 57 13.16 -11.53 -2.63
CA ALA A 57 12.98 -12.96 -2.89
C ALA A 57 13.40 -13.84 -1.70
N ALA A 58 14.44 -13.42 -0.96
CA ALA A 58 14.95 -14.13 0.22
C ALA A 58 13.92 -14.26 1.36
N LEU A 59 12.88 -13.40 1.39
CA LEU A 59 11.78 -13.55 2.35
C LEU A 59 10.98 -14.85 2.12
N MET A 60 10.89 -15.32 0.87
CA MET A 60 10.18 -16.55 0.51
C MET A 60 11.13 -17.73 0.31
N LEU A 61 12.28 -17.51 -0.31
CA LEU A 61 13.25 -18.56 -0.68
C LEU A 61 14.34 -18.79 0.36
N GLY A 62 14.38 -17.97 1.40
CA GLY A 62 15.40 -17.97 2.44
C GLY A 62 16.68 -17.23 2.03
N ARG A 63 17.58 -17.06 3.01
CA ARG A 63 18.81 -16.27 2.89
C ARG A 63 19.76 -16.72 1.77
N GLN A 64 19.71 -18.00 1.41
CA GLN A 64 20.49 -18.58 0.30
C GLN A 64 20.23 -17.90 -1.06
N ALA A 65 19.05 -17.27 -1.25
CA ALA A 65 18.77 -16.50 -2.45
C ALA A 65 19.72 -15.30 -2.64
N LEU A 66 20.25 -14.73 -1.55
CA LEU A 66 21.22 -13.63 -1.60
C LEU A 66 22.57 -14.08 -2.18
N ALA A 67 22.99 -15.30 -1.87
CA ALA A 67 24.26 -15.88 -2.33
C ALA A 67 24.15 -16.52 -3.72
N SER A 68 22.95 -16.52 -4.33
CA SER A 68 22.76 -17.06 -5.68
C SER A 68 23.60 -16.29 -6.71
N ALA A 69 23.96 -16.97 -7.80
CA ALA A 69 24.76 -16.40 -8.88
C ALA A 69 24.18 -15.04 -9.37
N ASP A 70 25.06 -14.15 -9.82
CA ASP A 70 24.66 -12.84 -10.36
C ASP A 70 24.14 -12.97 -11.81
N ALA A 71 23.17 -13.86 -11.99
CA ALA A 71 22.51 -14.15 -13.25
C ALA A 71 20.99 -14.02 -13.09
N PHE A 72 20.32 -13.71 -14.19
CA PHE A 72 18.87 -13.63 -14.22
C PHE A 72 18.23 -14.98 -13.85
N SER A 73 17.19 -14.94 -13.02
CA SER A 73 16.44 -16.12 -12.59
C SER A 73 14.96 -15.81 -12.44
N TRP A 74 14.13 -16.52 -13.19
CA TRP A 74 12.66 -16.41 -13.09
C TRP A 74 12.15 -16.74 -11.69
N THR A 75 12.77 -17.71 -11.00
CA THR A 75 12.41 -18.07 -9.62
C THR A 75 12.60 -16.88 -8.68
N ILE A 76 13.70 -16.14 -8.81
CA ILE A 76 13.98 -14.94 -8.01
C ILE A 76 12.97 -13.84 -8.32
N VAL A 77 12.71 -13.56 -9.60
CA VAL A 77 11.74 -12.54 -10.02
C VAL A 77 10.34 -12.86 -9.51
N LEU A 78 9.87 -14.10 -9.68
CA LEU A 78 8.54 -14.51 -9.26
C LEU A 78 8.39 -14.50 -7.73
N ALA A 79 9.39 -15.01 -7.00
CA ALA A 79 9.37 -14.97 -5.54
C ALA A 79 9.36 -13.54 -4.99
N ALA A 80 10.22 -12.67 -5.53
CA ALA A 80 10.23 -11.25 -5.18
C ALA A 80 8.89 -10.60 -5.50
N GLY A 81 8.33 -10.84 -6.69
CA GLY A 81 7.05 -10.30 -7.11
C GLY A 81 5.89 -10.75 -6.21
N ILE A 82 5.80 -12.04 -5.88
CA ILE A 82 4.76 -12.58 -4.99
C ILE A 82 4.83 -11.90 -3.62
N VAL A 83 6.02 -11.83 -3.02
CA VAL A 83 6.20 -11.20 -1.71
C VAL A 83 5.84 -9.72 -1.79
N HIS A 84 6.35 -9.02 -2.80
CA HIS A 84 6.18 -7.57 -2.91
C HIS A 84 4.73 -7.17 -3.17
N PHE A 85 4.09 -7.75 -4.18
CA PHE A 85 2.69 -7.43 -4.49
C PHE A 85 1.73 -7.98 -3.44
N GLY A 86 2.04 -9.13 -2.82
CA GLY A 86 1.27 -9.66 -1.70
C GLY A 86 1.27 -8.70 -0.51
N LEU A 87 2.46 -8.24 -0.08
CA LEU A 87 2.58 -7.24 0.98
C LEU A 87 1.92 -5.92 0.60
N SER A 88 2.10 -5.47 -0.65
CA SER A 88 1.52 -4.23 -1.15
C SER A 88 -0.01 -4.22 -1.06
N ILE A 89 -0.66 -5.31 -1.47
CA ILE A 89 -2.12 -5.49 -1.35
C ILE A 89 -2.52 -5.49 0.12
N VAL A 90 -1.87 -6.30 0.96
CA VAL A 90 -2.19 -6.38 2.40
C VAL A 90 -2.09 -5.01 3.08
N LEU A 91 -1.01 -4.28 2.83
CA LEU A 91 -0.76 -2.97 3.41
C LEU A 91 -1.76 -1.92 2.89
N ALA A 92 -2.07 -1.91 1.59
CA ALA A 92 -3.09 -1.02 1.03
C ALA A 92 -4.49 -1.34 1.58
N THR A 93 -4.82 -2.61 1.80
CA THR A 93 -6.07 -3.02 2.45
C THR A 93 -6.15 -2.58 3.91
N ILE A 94 -5.06 -2.68 4.66
CA ILE A 94 -4.98 -2.14 6.02
C ILE A 94 -5.21 -0.62 5.99
N LEU A 95 -4.52 0.10 5.10
CA LEU A 95 -4.68 1.54 4.95
C LEU A 95 -6.11 1.93 4.57
N ALA A 96 -6.73 1.25 3.60
CA ALA A 96 -8.13 1.46 3.21
C ALA A 96 -9.08 1.25 4.39
N THR A 97 -8.85 0.21 5.20
CA THR A 97 -9.63 -0.05 6.42
C THR A 97 -9.50 1.08 7.42
N LEU A 98 -8.29 1.64 7.60
CA LEU A 98 -8.05 2.79 8.47
C LEU A 98 -8.76 4.05 7.93
N ILE A 99 -8.62 4.34 6.65
CA ILE A 99 -9.27 5.49 5.99
C ILE A 99 -10.79 5.43 6.18
N ALA A 100 -11.41 4.28 5.91
CA ALA A 100 -12.84 4.08 6.06
C ALA A 100 -13.30 4.12 7.54
N SER A 101 -12.51 3.55 8.46
CA SER A 101 -12.85 3.51 9.90
C SER A 101 -12.76 4.88 10.58
N PHE A 102 -11.79 5.71 10.18
CA PHE A 102 -11.57 7.04 10.76
C PHE A 102 -12.17 8.18 9.94
N ARG A 103 -12.87 7.88 8.84
CA ARG A 103 -13.51 8.86 7.94
C ARG A 103 -12.51 9.87 7.35
N PHE A 104 -11.30 9.39 7.05
CA PHE A 104 -10.29 10.19 6.35
C PHE A 104 -10.62 10.40 4.87
N ASP A 105 -11.65 9.72 4.36
CA ASP A 105 -12.24 9.90 3.03
C ASP A 105 -12.93 11.27 2.85
N SER A 106 -13.21 11.98 3.94
CA SER A 106 -13.83 13.32 3.95
C SER A 106 -13.08 14.38 3.14
N SER A 107 -11.77 14.24 2.94
CA SER A 107 -11.01 15.08 2.02
C SER A 107 -9.82 14.30 1.44
N ILE A 108 -9.46 14.59 0.18
CA ILE A 108 -8.28 13.95 -0.43
C ILE A 108 -7.01 14.22 0.38
N GLY A 109 -6.83 15.46 0.86
CA GLY A 109 -5.65 15.83 1.64
C GLY A 109 -5.50 15.05 2.95
N MET A 110 -6.60 14.74 3.64
CA MET A 110 -6.54 13.90 4.84
C MET A 110 -6.21 12.44 4.51
N ALA A 111 -6.78 11.89 3.43
CA ALA A 111 -6.40 10.55 2.96
C ALA A 111 -4.91 10.49 2.57
N THR A 112 -4.42 11.47 1.82
CA THR A 112 -3.00 11.60 1.45
C THR A 112 -2.09 11.67 2.68
N LEU A 113 -2.44 12.50 3.68
CA LEU A 113 -1.67 12.61 4.93
C LEU A 113 -1.67 11.31 5.72
N ALA A 114 -2.83 10.65 5.84
CA ALA A 114 -2.94 9.34 6.47
C ALA A 114 -2.06 8.31 5.75
N GLY A 115 -2.04 8.33 4.42
CA GLY A 115 -1.16 7.52 3.59
C GLY A 115 0.32 7.80 3.87
N ALA A 116 0.74 9.07 3.92
CA ALA A 116 2.12 9.44 4.22
C ALA A 116 2.57 8.94 5.60
N VAL A 117 1.76 9.17 6.64
CA VAL A 117 2.03 8.69 8.01
C VAL A 117 2.08 7.18 8.04
N PHE A 118 1.14 6.51 7.37
CA PHE A 118 1.13 5.06 7.25
C PHE A 118 2.41 4.54 6.57
N GLY A 119 2.87 5.18 5.50
CA GLY A 119 4.13 4.87 4.84
C GLY A 119 5.33 4.91 5.80
N VAL A 120 5.41 5.94 6.65
CA VAL A 120 6.44 6.02 7.70
C VAL A 120 6.35 4.83 8.66
N LEU A 121 5.13 4.47 9.11
CA LEU A 121 4.93 3.32 9.99
C LEU A 121 5.34 2.01 9.32
N VAL A 122 5.00 1.81 8.05
CA VAL A 122 5.41 0.64 7.27
C VAL A 122 6.94 0.57 7.16
N TYR A 123 7.62 1.68 6.87
CA TYR A 123 9.08 1.73 6.86
C TYR A 123 9.67 1.27 8.20
N LEU A 124 9.14 1.79 9.32
CA LEU A 124 9.61 1.43 10.65
C LEU A 124 9.40 -0.06 10.94
N VAL A 125 8.23 -0.60 10.58
CA VAL A 125 7.92 -2.03 10.76
C VAL A 125 8.83 -2.90 9.89
N ASN A 126 8.93 -2.60 8.60
CA ASN A 126 9.72 -3.41 7.65
C ASN A 126 11.21 -3.43 8.02
N PHE A 127 11.78 -2.30 8.39
CA PHE A 127 13.23 -2.24 8.63
C PHE A 127 13.63 -2.50 10.08
N TYR A 128 12.83 -2.15 11.09
CA TYR A 128 13.25 -2.25 12.50
C TYR A 128 12.53 -3.36 13.27
N VAL A 129 11.34 -3.78 12.84
CA VAL A 129 10.64 -4.93 13.43
C VAL A 129 10.99 -6.19 12.67
N MET A 130 10.72 -6.22 11.35
CA MET A 130 11.05 -7.38 10.52
C MET A 130 12.55 -7.57 10.35
N GLY A 131 13.34 -6.49 10.34
CA GLY A 131 14.80 -6.56 10.32
C GLY A 131 15.42 -7.36 11.47
N ARG A 132 14.71 -7.56 12.60
CA ARG A 132 15.16 -8.46 13.69
C ARG A 132 15.22 -9.93 13.25
N TYR A 133 14.37 -10.32 12.32
CA TYR A 133 14.28 -11.68 11.77
C TYR A 133 14.97 -11.80 10.41
N PHE A 134 14.95 -10.72 9.63
CA PHE A 134 15.49 -10.62 8.28
C PHE A 134 16.56 -9.53 8.22
N ASN A 135 17.66 -9.74 8.95
CA ASN A 135 18.70 -8.73 9.17
C ASN A 135 19.43 -8.22 7.92
N TRP A 136 19.29 -8.89 6.77
CA TRP A 136 19.85 -8.40 5.50
C TRP A 136 19.14 -7.14 4.97
N PHE A 137 17.97 -6.79 5.51
CA PHE A 137 17.31 -5.52 5.19
C PHE A 137 18.00 -4.32 5.85
N ASP A 138 18.90 -4.53 6.81
CA ASP A 138 19.61 -3.44 7.50
C ASP A 138 20.41 -2.57 6.52
N GLU A 139 20.94 -3.16 5.45
CA GLU A 139 21.70 -2.46 4.39
C GLU A 139 20.81 -1.57 3.51
N ALA A 140 19.51 -1.89 3.40
CA ALA A 140 18.55 -1.11 2.65
C ALA A 140 17.87 -0.03 3.52
N ARG A 141 18.32 0.18 4.77
CA ARG A 141 17.88 1.31 5.59
C ARG A 141 18.49 2.60 5.06
N GLY A 142 17.64 3.57 4.76
CA GLY A 142 18.07 4.89 4.30
C GLY A 142 16.92 5.87 4.21
N TRP A 143 17.23 7.13 3.93
CA TRP A 143 16.23 8.16 3.68
C TRP A 143 15.49 7.88 2.36
N GLU A 144 16.14 7.21 1.42
CA GLU A 144 15.64 6.79 0.13
C GLU A 144 14.50 5.77 0.31
N SER A 145 14.73 4.75 1.13
CA SER A 145 13.72 3.74 1.46
C SER A 145 12.56 4.35 2.26
N LEU A 146 12.85 5.26 3.19
CA LEU A 146 11.81 6.01 3.90
C LEU A 146 10.94 6.82 2.92
N PHE A 147 11.57 7.55 1.99
CA PHE A 147 10.88 8.32 0.97
C PHE A 147 10.02 7.41 0.08
N ALA A 148 10.55 6.27 -0.36
CA ALA A 148 9.80 5.32 -1.16
C ALA A 148 8.56 4.82 -0.42
N HIS A 149 8.66 4.53 0.88
CA HIS A 149 7.53 4.08 1.69
C HIS A 149 6.47 5.17 1.89
N ILE A 150 6.88 6.43 2.06
CA ILE A 150 5.96 7.58 2.10
C ILE A 150 5.22 7.69 0.77
N MET A 151 5.92 7.58 -0.37
CA MET A 151 5.31 7.60 -1.69
C MET A 151 4.34 6.43 -1.90
N PHE A 152 4.71 5.22 -1.48
CA PHE A 152 3.80 4.07 -1.48
C PHE A 152 2.50 4.39 -0.73
N GLY A 153 2.60 4.89 0.51
CA GLY A 153 1.43 5.19 1.33
C GLY A 153 0.54 6.28 0.72
N VAL A 154 1.15 7.36 0.20
CA VAL A 154 0.43 8.42 -0.53
C VAL A 154 -0.31 7.88 -1.74
N ILE A 155 0.38 7.15 -2.61
CA ILE A 155 -0.20 6.60 -3.85
C ILE A 155 -1.31 5.60 -3.51
N ALA A 156 -1.11 4.74 -2.52
CA ALA A 156 -2.12 3.77 -2.09
C ALA A 156 -3.39 4.47 -1.57
N ALA A 157 -3.23 5.49 -0.71
CA ALA A 157 -4.35 6.26 -0.18
C ALA A 157 -5.12 6.99 -1.30
N ASP A 158 -4.40 7.69 -2.18
CA ASP A 158 -5.01 8.48 -3.25
C ASP A 158 -5.67 7.58 -4.30
N ALA A 159 -5.03 6.48 -4.70
CA ALA A 159 -5.61 5.52 -5.62
C ALA A 159 -6.88 4.90 -5.03
N TYR A 160 -6.84 4.46 -3.76
CA TYR A 160 -8.02 3.93 -3.07
C TYR A 160 -9.15 4.96 -3.02
N ALA A 161 -8.88 6.18 -2.54
CA ALA A 161 -9.89 7.22 -2.39
C ALA A 161 -10.49 7.69 -3.72
N ASN A 162 -9.77 7.53 -4.84
CA ASN A 162 -10.30 7.80 -6.18
C ASN A 162 -11.13 6.64 -6.73
N LEU A 163 -10.73 5.39 -6.48
CA LEU A 163 -11.46 4.19 -6.91
C LEU A 163 -12.77 4.04 -6.12
N GLU A 164 -12.70 4.18 -4.80
CA GLU A 164 -13.87 4.13 -3.89
C GLU A 164 -14.86 5.27 -4.18
N ARG A 165 -14.43 6.40 -4.74
CA ARG A 165 -15.37 7.46 -5.17
C ARG A 165 -16.07 7.16 -6.49
N ARG A 166 -15.52 6.30 -7.35
CA ARG A 166 -16.08 5.96 -8.67
C ARG A 166 -17.10 4.82 -8.62
N GLU A 167 -16.96 3.88 -7.68
CA GLU A 167 -17.92 2.78 -7.49
C GLU A 167 -19.30 3.20 -6.94
N PRO A 168 -19.46 4.27 -6.13
CA PRO A 168 -20.75 4.82 -5.72
C PRO A 168 -21.60 5.37 -6.87
N ASP A 169 -21.00 5.72 -8.01
CA ASP A 169 -21.64 6.47 -9.10
C ASP A 169 -21.96 5.60 -10.35
N ALA A 170 -22.07 4.28 -10.23
CA ALA A 170 -22.59 3.45 -11.33
C ALA A 170 -24.06 3.84 -11.65
N PRO A 171 -24.41 4.37 -12.85
CA PRO A 171 -25.73 4.95 -13.12
C PRO A 171 -26.76 3.96 -13.72
N GLY A 172 -28.00 4.04 -13.22
CA GLY A 172 -29.24 3.53 -13.87
C GLY A 172 -30.38 3.33 -12.85
N MET A 173 -31.55 3.97 -12.93
CA MET A 173 -32.36 4.31 -14.11
C MET A 173 -33.07 5.69 -13.99
N PRO A 174 -33.20 6.45 -15.10
CA PRO A 174 -34.14 7.56 -15.22
C PRO A 174 -35.55 7.08 -15.60
N GLY A 175 -36.56 7.62 -14.91
CA GLY A 175 -37.91 7.82 -15.44
C GLY A 175 -38.97 6.77 -15.07
N MET A 176 -39.88 7.14 -14.16
CA MET A 176 -41.33 7.15 -14.43
C MET A 176 -42.01 8.14 -13.47
N PRO A 177 -42.62 9.25 -13.96
CA PRO A 177 -43.74 9.86 -13.27
C PRO A 177 -44.99 9.01 -13.53
N GLY A 178 -45.56 8.44 -12.47
CA GLY A 178 -46.92 7.94 -12.48
C GLY A 178 -47.90 9.08 -12.19
N GLY A 179 -48.99 9.14 -12.95
CA GLY A 179 -50.11 10.08 -12.75
C GLY A 179 -50.50 10.80 -14.02
#